data_AF-A0AAW2KKJ2-F1
#
_entry.id   AF-A0AAW2KKJ2-F1
#
_cell.length_a   1.000
_cell.length_b   1.000
_cell.length_c   1.000
_cell.angle_alpha   90.00
_cell.angle_beta   90.00
_cell.angle_gamma   90.00
#
_symmetry.space_group_name_H-M   'P 1'
#
loop_
_entity.id
_entity.type
_entity.pdbx_description
1 polymer ?
#
loop_
_entity_poly.entity_id
_entity_poly.type
_entity_poly.pdbx_seq_one_letter_code
_entity_poly.pdbx_strand_id
1 'polypeptide(L)'
;MDTAIEDGVDVLSISFGGYPRELHNDDISLGAFSAMQKGIFVSCSAGNSGPYTFTLSNDAPWILTVGASTIDRTLRATAVLGSKLELNGESAFQPKGLPLGQLPLVYPGTIGSDFSDNCDPESLNRTGVKGKIVLCYVTNDIRTTKIEQGRVVKDAGGAAMILMNIGRDGFTMSADAHVIPATNINYEDGQKILAYMNSTSAPTATIVFKGTIIGDKRAPTVAAFSSRGPSTVSRGIVKPDIIGPGVNILAAWPNSVENKTNTRNTFNIISGTSVSCPHLSGVAALIKSAHPGWSPAAIKSAIVTTADTVNLENQPIQDEKHLPADIFATGAGHVNAAKASDPGLIYDIEPQDYIPFLCGLGYTSREVSKIVLKRVNCSEVSAISAEQLNYPSLAVNRFGSSNQTFTRTVTNVWEDNSSYTVEVVSPRDSNVTVNPQTLNFSKLNQKLTYEVSFSLPPFGEMLVLLHRDTFSGNQLSIQRGALLLHITIEGNIYVKGLDLLPLNFIFQIL
;
A
#
# COMPACT_ATOMS: atom_id res chain seq x y z
N MET A 1 -18.98 -8.90 11.30
CA MET A 1 -19.18 -7.45 11.03
C MET A 1 -20.52 -7.03 11.59
N ASP A 2 -21.60 -7.74 11.26
CA ASP A 2 -22.96 -7.49 11.76
C ASP A 2 -23.05 -7.26 13.27
N THR A 3 -22.45 -8.11 14.10
CA THR A 3 -22.43 -7.90 15.57
C THR A 3 -21.78 -6.57 15.95
N ALA A 4 -20.68 -6.17 15.31
CA ALA A 4 -20.03 -4.89 15.60
C ALA A 4 -20.89 -3.70 15.14
N ILE A 5 -21.66 -3.87 14.05
CA ILE A 5 -22.64 -2.86 13.60
C ILE A 5 -23.76 -2.72 14.65
N GLU A 6 -24.26 -3.85 15.18
CA GLU A 6 -25.28 -3.86 16.25
C GLU A 6 -24.77 -3.26 17.56
N ASP A 7 -23.49 -3.50 17.89
CA ASP A 7 -22.81 -2.90 19.05
C ASP A 7 -22.58 -1.39 18.90
N GLY A 8 -22.79 -0.82 17.69
CA GLY A 8 -22.72 0.62 17.44
C GLY A 8 -21.30 1.18 17.33
N VAL A 9 -20.34 0.42 16.78
CA VAL A 9 -18.98 0.92 16.55
C VAL A 9 -18.94 2.04 15.51
N ASP A 10 -18.00 2.98 15.64
CA ASP A 10 -17.82 4.06 14.66
C ASP A 10 -16.92 3.67 13.47
N VAL A 11 -15.96 2.77 13.71
CA VAL A 11 -14.94 2.37 12.74
C VAL A 11 -14.66 0.88 12.82
N LEU A 12 -14.57 0.22 11.67
CA LEU A 12 -14.10 -1.16 11.51
C LEU A 12 -12.70 -1.17 10.88
N SER A 13 -11.77 -1.86 11.54
CA SER A 13 -10.41 -2.11 11.05
C SER A 13 -10.25 -3.57 10.66
N ILE A 14 -10.09 -3.84 9.37
CA ILE A 14 -10.12 -5.19 8.80
C ILE A 14 -8.80 -5.48 8.09
N SER A 15 -7.89 -6.08 8.85
CA SER A 15 -6.52 -6.36 8.40
C SER A 15 -6.34 -7.74 7.75
N PHE A 16 -7.36 -8.18 7.03
CA PHE A 16 -7.37 -9.43 6.26
C PHE A 16 -8.16 -9.25 4.97
N GLY A 17 -7.94 -10.17 4.03
CA GLY A 17 -8.57 -10.17 2.72
C GLY A 17 -8.41 -11.53 2.07
N GLY A 18 -9.27 -11.84 1.11
CA GLY A 18 -9.15 -13.02 0.26
C GLY A 18 -8.57 -12.70 -1.11
N TYR A 19 -8.62 -13.68 -2.00
CA TYR A 19 -8.47 -13.40 -3.43
C TYR A 19 -9.55 -12.42 -3.91
N PRO A 20 -9.26 -11.58 -4.91
CA PRO A 20 -10.25 -10.69 -5.50
C PRO A 20 -11.47 -11.48 -5.97
N ARG A 21 -12.66 -11.01 -5.60
CA ARG A 21 -13.96 -11.59 -5.94
C ARG A 21 -14.92 -10.48 -6.34
N GLU A 22 -15.92 -10.82 -7.13
CA GLU A 22 -17.04 -9.92 -7.41
C GLU A 22 -17.70 -9.43 -6.12
N LEU A 23 -18.11 -8.16 -6.07
CA LEU A 23 -18.56 -7.51 -4.82
C LEU A 23 -19.78 -8.21 -4.19
N HIS A 24 -20.65 -8.79 -5.01
CA HIS A 24 -21.83 -9.53 -4.56
C HIS A 24 -21.50 -10.91 -3.97
N ASN A 25 -20.27 -11.39 -4.12
CA ASN A 25 -19.77 -12.68 -3.65
C ASN A 25 -18.53 -12.56 -2.76
N ASP A 26 -18.28 -11.36 -2.24
CA ASP A 26 -17.21 -11.06 -1.31
C ASP A 26 -17.80 -10.65 0.04
N ASP A 27 -17.60 -11.47 1.07
CA ASP A 27 -18.23 -11.28 2.38
C ASP A 27 -17.77 -9.99 3.07
N ILE A 28 -16.52 -9.57 2.83
CA ILE A 28 -15.99 -8.30 3.36
C ILE A 28 -16.71 -7.14 2.68
N SER A 29 -16.89 -7.17 1.36
CA SER A 29 -17.61 -6.15 0.60
C SER A 29 -19.06 -6.04 1.03
N LEU A 30 -19.77 -7.17 1.20
CA LEU A 30 -21.16 -7.21 1.67
C LEU A 30 -21.31 -6.65 3.10
N GLY A 31 -20.46 -7.10 4.03
CA GLY A 31 -20.46 -6.61 5.40
C GLY A 31 -20.09 -5.12 5.48
N ALA A 32 -19.12 -4.69 4.66
CA ALA A 32 -18.68 -3.30 4.64
C ALA A 32 -19.74 -2.36 4.05
N PHE A 33 -20.54 -2.83 3.08
CA PHE A 33 -21.66 -2.05 2.56
C PHE A 33 -22.70 -1.82 3.66
N SER A 34 -23.01 -2.87 4.41
CA SER A 34 -23.96 -2.82 5.54
C SER A 34 -23.47 -1.87 6.65
N ALA A 35 -22.17 -1.89 6.96
CA ALA A 35 -21.56 -0.96 7.92
C ALA A 35 -21.64 0.50 7.42
N MET A 36 -21.25 0.73 6.16
CA MET A 36 -21.29 2.07 5.54
C MET A 36 -22.72 2.64 5.51
N GLN A 37 -23.73 1.82 5.22
CA GLN A 37 -25.15 2.19 5.30
C GLN A 37 -25.59 2.69 6.68
N LYS A 38 -24.90 2.27 7.74
CA LYS A 38 -25.15 2.69 9.12
C LYS A 38 -24.24 3.84 9.57
N GLY A 39 -23.48 4.42 8.65
CA GLY A 39 -22.55 5.52 8.94
C GLY A 39 -21.23 5.08 9.58
N ILE A 40 -20.92 3.78 9.54
CA ILE A 40 -19.71 3.19 10.12
C ILE A 40 -18.60 3.17 9.07
N PHE A 41 -17.43 3.70 9.41
CA PHE A 41 -16.29 3.72 8.50
C PHE A 41 -15.61 2.35 8.43
N VAL A 42 -15.21 1.90 7.25
CA VAL A 42 -14.50 0.61 7.08
C VAL A 42 -13.17 0.85 6.39
N SER A 43 -12.09 0.44 7.05
CA SER A 43 -10.75 0.37 6.46
C SER A 43 -10.33 -1.09 6.33
N CYS A 44 -9.77 -1.42 5.17
CA CYS A 44 -9.19 -2.74 4.92
C CYS A 44 -7.76 -2.62 4.38
N SER A 45 -6.94 -3.62 4.69
CA SER A 45 -5.61 -3.79 4.10
C SER A 45 -5.70 -4.15 2.61
N ALA A 46 -4.83 -3.59 1.76
CA ALA A 46 -4.80 -3.90 0.33
C ALA A 46 -4.32 -5.34 0.01
N GLY A 47 -3.51 -5.94 0.88
CA GLY A 47 -2.87 -7.23 0.65
C GLY A 47 -1.34 -7.13 0.59
N ASN A 48 -0.66 -8.27 0.71
CA ASN A 48 0.81 -8.37 0.76
C ASN A 48 1.38 -9.17 -0.42
N SER A 49 0.73 -9.09 -1.58
CA SER A 49 1.07 -9.89 -2.79
C SER A 49 1.69 -9.06 -3.92
N GLY A 50 2.13 -7.83 -3.62
CA GLY A 50 2.91 -7.01 -4.55
C GLY A 50 4.28 -7.62 -4.91
N PRO A 51 5.07 -6.97 -5.78
CA PRO A 51 4.86 -5.62 -6.32
C PRO A 51 4.12 -5.61 -7.68
N TYR A 52 3.67 -6.76 -8.18
CA TYR A 52 3.01 -6.84 -9.48
C TYR A 52 1.60 -6.24 -9.45
N THR A 53 1.12 -5.77 -10.60
CA THR A 53 -0.24 -5.23 -10.78
C THR A 53 -1.31 -6.30 -10.59
N PHE A 54 -2.55 -5.87 -10.31
CA PHE A 54 -3.71 -6.74 -10.09
C PHE A 54 -3.56 -7.73 -8.92
N THR A 55 -2.84 -7.32 -7.87
CA THR A 55 -2.55 -8.17 -6.71
C THR A 55 -3.31 -7.75 -5.45
N LEU A 56 -4.01 -6.60 -5.48
CA LEU A 56 -4.79 -6.12 -4.35
C LEU A 56 -6.14 -6.80 -4.20
N SER A 57 -6.66 -6.75 -2.99
CA SER A 57 -7.99 -7.20 -2.58
C SER A 57 -8.73 -6.06 -1.87
N ASN A 58 -9.93 -6.32 -1.36
CA ASN A 58 -10.74 -5.35 -0.63
C ASN A 58 -11.01 -4.07 -1.43
N ASP A 59 -11.34 -4.21 -2.72
CA ASP A 59 -11.42 -3.13 -3.71
C ASP A 59 -12.82 -2.51 -3.87
N ALA A 60 -13.78 -2.88 -3.00
CA ALA A 60 -15.10 -2.25 -2.94
C ALA A 60 -14.97 -0.72 -2.77
N PRO A 61 -15.75 0.09 -3.51
CA PRO A 61 -15.67 1.56 -3.43
C PRO A 61 -16.02 2.13 -2.04
N TRP A 62 -16.88 1.47 -1.27
CA TRP A 62 -17.26 1.89 0.08
C TRP A 62 -16.25 1.49 1.17
N ILE A 63 -15.14 0.84 0.82
CA ILE A 63 -14.03 0.49 1.72
C ILE A 63 -12.86 1.45 1.48
N LEU A 64 -12.20 1.94 2.53
CA LEU A 64 -10.86 2.54 2.42
C LEU A 64 -9.80 1.43 2.35
N THR A 65 -9.24 1.22 1.16
CA THR A 65 -8.21 0.20 0.89
C THR A 65 -6.82 0.78 1.08
N VAL A 66 -6.05 0.20 1.99
CA VAL A 66 -4.80 0.81 2.49
C VAL A 66 -3.57 -0.01 2.07
N GLY A 67 -2.70 0.59 1.27
CA GLY A 67 -1.37 0.06 0.96
C GLY A 67 -0.35 0.33 2.08
N ALA A 68 0.85 -0.21 1.96
CA ALA A 68 1.90 -0.11 2.99
C ALA A 68 3.12 0.64 2.48
N SER A 69 3.62 1.57 3.29
CA SER A 69 4.85 2.28 3.04
C SER A 69 5.77 2.31 4.26
N THR A 70 7.03 2.66 4.03
CA THR A 70 8.03 2.86 5.07
C THR A 70 7.76 4.12 5.90
N ILE A 71 8.44 4.19 7.04
CA ILE A 71 8.61 5.39 7.87
C ILE A 71 10.10 5.78 7.85
N ASP A 72 10.44 6.94 8.37
CA ASP A 72 11.81 7.48 8.39
C ASP A 72 12.75 6.80 9.41
N ARG A 73 12.23 5.81 10.15
CA ARG A 73 12.95 5.03 11.15
C ARG A 73 13.45 3.71 10.56
N THR A 74 14.73 3.41 10.79
CA THR A 74 15.35 2.12 10.49
C THR A 74 15.94 1.48 11.75
N LEU A 75 15.99 0.14 11.78
CA LEU A 75 16.66 -0.64 12.82
C LEU A 75 17.96 -1.22 12.29
N ARG A 76 19.01 -0.40 12.34
CA ARG A 76 20.22 -0.58 11.54
C ARG A 76 21.06 -1.76 12.03
N ALA A 77 21.35 -2.67 11.11
CA ALA A 77 22.33 -3.74 11.23
C ALA A 77 23.20 -3.77 9.95
N THR A 78 24.39 -3.20 10.01
CA THR A 78 25.27 -3.04 8.83
C THR A 78 26.16 -4.28 8.67
N ALA A 79 26.12 -4.92 7.50
CA ALA A 79 27.10 -5.92 7.12
C ALA A 79 28.40 -5.22 6.68
N VAL A 80 29.54 -5.60 7.25
CA VAL A 80 30.86 -5.06 6.91
C VAL A 80 31.72 -6.19 6.39
N LEU A 81 31.98 -6.19 5.08
CA LEU A 81 32.77 -7.21 4.41
C LEU A 81 34.26 -7.07 4.76
N GLY A 82 35.05 -8.12 4.54
CA GLY A 82 36.51 -8.07 4.71
C GLY A 82 37.19 -7.05 3.79
N SER A 83 36.55 -6.68 2.68
CA SER A 83 36.93 -5.57 1.80
C SER A 83 36.71 -4.17 2.42
N LYS A 84 36.12 -4.09 3.61
CA LYS A 84 35.66 -2.89 4.31
C LYS A 84 34.44 -2.21 3.68
N LEU A 85 33.81 -2.82 2.68
CA LEU A 85 32.54 -2.34 2.15
C LEU A 85 31.46 -2.48 3.23
N GLU A 86 30.79 -1.37 3.56
CA GLU A 86 29.64 -1.34 4.47
C GLU A 86 28.33 -1.39 3.67
N LEU A 87 27.48 -2.35 3.99
CA LEU A 87 26.18 -2.55 3.37
C LEU A 87 25.11 -2.48 4.46
N ASN A 88 24.17 -1.54 4.30
CA ASN A 88 23.17 -1.29 5.31
C ASN A 88 22.02 -2.28 5.18
N GLY A 89 21.69 -2.95 6.27
CA GLY A 89 20.48 -3.74 6.40
C GLY A 89 19.74 -3.43 7.70
N GLU A 90 18.70 -4.20 7.96
CA GLU A 90 17.85 -4.05 9.13
C GLU A 90 17.69 -5.34 9.94
N SER A 91 17.55 -5.18 11.26
CA SER A 91 17.14 -6.25 12.18
C SER A 91 16.69 -5.67 13.52
N ALA A 92 15.61 -6.22 14.08
CA ALA A 92 15.24 -5.95 15.48
C ALA A 92 16.11 -6.70 16.48
N PHE A 93 16.88 -7.71 16.04
CA PHE A 93 17.90 -8.32 16.89
C PHE A 93 19.06 -7.33 17.11
N GLN A 94 19.17 -6.78 18.32
CA GLN A 94 20.13 -5.73 18.66
C GLN A 94 20.89 -6.14 19.95
N PRO A 95 21.90 -7.02 19.86
CA PRO A 95 22.60 -7.56 21.02
C PRO A 95 23.46 -6.49 21.70
N LYS A 96 23.57 -6.58 23.03
CA LYS A 96 24.53 -5.77 23.80
C LYS A 96 25.88 -6.48 23.84
N GLY A 97 26.93 -5.87 23.31
CA GLY A 97 28.28 -6.43 23.34
C GLY A 97 29.16 -5.95 22.20
N LEU A 98 30.41 -6.42 22.18
CA LEU A 98 31.32 -6.18 21.06
C LEU A 98 30.83 -6.97 19.82
N PRO A 99 31.06 -6.45 18.60
CA PRO A 99 30.78 -7.18 17.36
C PRO A 99 31.48 -8.55 17.37
N LEU A 100 30.93 -9.52 16.64
CA LEU A 100 31.50 -10.87 16.51
C LEU A 100 32.94 -10.90 15.96
N GLY A 101 33.43 -9.78 15.42
CA GLY A 101 34.67 -9.71 14.65
C GLY A 101 34.47 -10.24 13.22
N GLN A 102 35.51 -10.13 12.39
CA GLN A 102 35.48 -10.69 11.04
C GLN A 102 35.49 -12.22 11.11
N LEU A 103 34.43 -12.83 10.59
CA LEU A 103 34.26 -14.28 10.52
C LEU A 103 34.19 -14.73 9.05
N PRO A 104 34.55 -15.98 8.73
CA PRO A 104 34.37 -16.52 7.39
C PRO A 104 32.92 -16.41 6.94
N LEU A 105 32.71 -15.94 5.70
CA LEU A 105 31.41 -15.81 5.06
C LEU A 105 31.22 -16.99 4.10
N VAL A 106 30.09 -17.68 4.19
CA VAL A 106 29.76 -18.82 3.33
C VAL A 106 28.37 -18.68 2.74
N TYR A 107 28.20 -19.17 1.52
CA TYR A 107 26.93 -19.21 0.81
C TYR A 107 26.66 -20.68 0.45
N PRO A 108 25.60 -21.29 1.02
CA PRO A 108 25.29 -22.71 0.81
C PRO A 108 24.60 -22.97 -0.53
N GLY A 109 23.97 -21.96 -1.14
CA GLY A 109 23.34 -22.07 -2.45
C GLY A 109 24.32 -22.03 -3.62
N THR A 110 23.78 -22.22 -4.82
CA THR A 110 24.56 -22.08 -6.05
C THR A 110 24.62 -20.60 -6.44
N ILE A 111 25.83 -20.09 -6.71
CA ILE A 111 26.01 -18.70 -7.11
C ILE A 111 25.32 -18.48 -8.46
N GLY A 112 24.38 -17.54 -8.51
CA GLY A 112 23.57 -17.25 -9.70
C GLY A 112 22.22 -17.97 -9.77
N SER A 113 21.83 -18.75 -8.75
CA SER A 113 20.45 -19.22 -8.59
C SER A 113 19.77 -18.53 -7.40
N ASP A 114 18.55 -18.04 -7.63
CA ASP A 114 17.75 -17.38 -6.59
C ASP A 114 16.96 -18.39 -5.74
N PHE A 115 16.93 -19.68 -6.11
CA PHE A 115 15.92 -20.64 -5.60
C PHE A 115 16.40 -22.03 -5.22
N SER A 116 17.60 -22.48 -5.62
CA SER A 116 18.06 -23.83 -5.28
C SER A 116 18.77 -23.84 -3.93
N ASP A 117 18.19 -24.52 -2.94
CA ASP A 117 18.89 -25.00 -1.74
C ASP A 117 19.51 -23.88 -0.87
N ASN A 118 18.72 -22.86 -0.52
CA ASN A 118 19.20 -21.72 0.26
C ASN A 118 18.78 -21.78 1.73
N CYS A 119 19.73 -22.18 2.58
CA CYS A 119 19.63 -22.16 4.04
C CYS A 119 18.47 -23.00 4.61
N ASP A 120 18.10 -24.04 3.87
CA ASP A 120 17.33 -25.19 4.33
C ASP A 120 18.23 -26.21 5.06
N PRO A 121 17.66 -27.17 5.81
CA PRO A 121 18.46 -28.15 6.54
C PRO A 121 19.39 -29.04 5.68
N GLU A 122 19.02 -29.32 4.43
CA GLU A 122 19.78 -30.19 3.54
C GLU A 122 21.01 -29.46 2.98
N SER A 123 20.85 -28.21 2.55
CA SER A 123 21.94 -27.38 2.03
C SER A 123 23.01 -27.11 3.09
N LEU A 124 22.62 -26.75 4.32
CA LEU A 124 23.59 -26.39 5.37
C LEU A 124 24.47 -27.56 5.83
N ASN A 125 23.96 -28.80 5.78
CA ASN A 125 24.72 -29.99 6.15
C ASN A 125 25.92 -30.25 5.21
N ARG A 126 25.85 -29.78 3.96
CA ARG A 126 26.90 -29.98 2.94
C ARG A 126 28.02 -28.94 3.00
N THR A 127 27.76 -27.75 3.55
CA THR A 127 28.66 -26.58 3.41
C THR A 127 29.61 -26.37 4.61
N GLY A 128 29.36 -27.02 5.75
CA GLY A 128 30.21 -26.86 6.95
C GLY A 128 30.18 -25.42 7.50
N VAL A 129 29.03 -25.02 8.05
CA VAL A 129 28.73 -23.63 8.44
C VAL A 129 29.08 -23.27 9.89
N LYS A 130 29.58 -24.24 10.67
CA LYS A 130 29.88 -24.06 12.09
C LYS A 130 30.84 -22.90 12.35
N GLY A 131 30.42 -21.92 13.14
CA GLY A 131 31.21 -20.73 13.51
C GLY A 131 31.35 -19.68 12.42
N LYS A 132 30.60 -19.77 11.31
CA LYS A 132 30.68 -18.88 10.15
C LYS A 132 29.45 -17.99 10.02
N ILE A 133 29.55 -16.92 9.23
CA ILE A 133 28.39 -16.14 8.80
C ILE A 133 27.82 -16.79 7.54
N VAL A 134 26.52 -17.08 7.56
CA VAL A 134 25.84 -17.71 6.43
C VAL A 134 25.07 -16.65 5.65
N LEU A 135 25.37 -16.53 4.36
CA LEU A 135 24.61 -15.74 3.42
C LEU A 135 23.42 -16.57 2.93
N CYS A 136 22.23 -16.00 2.93
CA CYS A 136 20.99 -16.65 2.52
C CYS A 136 20.18 -15.67 1.66
N TYR A 137 19.45 -16.16 0.66
CA TYR A 137 18.34 -15.38 0.12
C TYR A 137 17.15 -15.45 1.08
N VAL A 138 16.34 -14.38 1.12
CA VAL A 138 15.01 -14.44 1.72
C VAL A 138 14.18 -15.49 0.99
N THR A 139 13.51 -16.34 1.75
CA THR A 139 12.66 -17.40 1.18
C THR A 139 11.36 -16.84 0.61
N ASN A 140 10.89 -17.46 -0.49
CA ASN A 140 9.54 -17.28 -1.04
C ASN A 140 8.57 -18.38 -0.60
N ASP A 141 9.05 -19.36 0.17
CA ASP A 141 8.23 -20.46 0.68
C ASP A 141 7.29 -19.96 1.78
N ILE A 142 5.99 -20.19 1.61
CA ILE A 142 4.94 -19.83 2.56
C ILE A 142 5.11 -20.59 3.90
N ARG A 143 5.80 -21.73 3.89
CA ARG A 143 6.02 -22.58 5.08
C ARG A 143 7.25 -22.17 5.89
N THR A 144 8.16 -21.41 5.31
CA THR A 144 9.44 -21.05 5.94
C THR A 144 9.49 -19.53 6.17
N THR A 145 9.70 -19.09 7.41
CA THR A 145 9.85 -17.66 7.70
C THR A 145 11.32 -17.25 7.72
N LYS A 146 11.60 -15.94 7.60
CA LYS A 146 12.96 -15.39 7.76
C LYS A 146 13.58 -15.74 9.12
N ILE A 147 12.75 -15.80 10.16
CA ILE A 147 13.16 -16.21 11.51
C ILE A 147 13.51 -17.71 11.53
N GLU A 148 12.74 -18.53 10.84
CA GLU A 148 13.00 -19.97 10.72
C GLU A 148 14.30 -20.26 9.96
N GLN A 149 14.61 -19.54 8.88
CA GLN A 149 15.92 -19.63 8.23
C GLN A 149 17.06 -19.35 9.22
N GLY A 150 16.90 -18.34 10.08
CA GLY A 150 17.86 -18.05 11.14
C GLY A 150 17.98 -19.17 12.17
N ARG A 151 16.90 -19.91 12.45
CA ARG A 151 16.92 -21.07 13.34
C ARG A 151 17.62 -22.26 12.72
N VAL A 152 17.37 -22.54 11.45
CA VAL A 152 18.09 -23.58 10.70
C VAL A 152 19.60 -23.30 10.66
N VAL A 153 20.00 -22.04 10.43
CA VAL A 153 21.42 -21.63 10.50
C VAL A 153 22.00 -21.82 11.91
N LYS A 154 21.24 -21.45 12.95
CA LYS A 154 21.65 -21.64 14.35
C LYS A 154 21.88 -23.11 14.70
N ASP A 155 20.95 -23.98 14.31
CA ASP A 155 20.98 -25.41 14.63
C ASP A 155 22.13 -26.11 13.89
N ALA A 156 22.50 -25.65 12.70
CA ALA A 156 23.71 -26.06 11.98
C ALA A 156 25.02 -25.50 12.58
N GLY A 157 24.94 -24.68 13.63
CA GLY A 157 26.08 -24.10 14.33
C GLY A 157 26.65 -22.82 13.71
N GLY A 158 25.91 -22.18 12.78
CA GLY A 158 26.27 -20.88 12.22
C GLY A 158 26.33 -19.78 13.28
N ALA A 159 27.26 -18.83 13.12
CA ALA A 159 27.48 -17.74 14.07
C ALA A 159 26.57 -16.53 13.83
N ALA A 160 26.23 -16.27 12.57
CA ALA A 160 25.36 -15.18 12.14
C ALA A 160 24.77 -15.44 10.75
N MET A 161 23.79 -14.63 10.34
CA MET A 161 23.13 -14.74 9.04
C MET A 161 23.00 -13.39 8.33
N ILE A 162 23.29 -13.34 7.03
CA ILE A 162 22.96 -12.20 6.18
C ILE A 162 21.87 -12.66 5.20
N LEU A 163 20.71 -12.01 5.25
CA LEU A 163 19.56 -12.30 4.38
C LEU A 163 19.49 -11.29 3.24
N MET A 164 19.67 -11.75 2.01
CA MET A 164 19.55 -10.96 0.80
C MET A 164 18.13 -11.00 0.28
N ASN A 165 17.57 -9.84 -0.01
CA ASN A 165 16.34 -9.75 -0.80
C ASN A 165 16.52 -10.40 -2.17
N ILE A 166 15.42 -10.89 -2.74
CA ILE A 166 15.33 -11.27 -4.16
C ILE A 166 14.93 -10.05 -5.00
N GLY A 167 15.07 -10.16 -6.33
CA GLY A 167 14.89 -9.03 -7.25
C GLY A 167 13.55 -8.28 -7.11
N ARG A 168 12.46 -8.98 -6.80
CA ARG A 168 11.14 -8.35 -6.63
C ARG A 168 11.02 -7.52 -5.34
N ASP A 169 11.80 -7.83 -4.30
CA ASP A 169 11.70 -7.17 -3.00
C ASP A 169 12.50 -5.85 -2.98
N GLY A 170 13.45 -5.70 -3.91
CA GLY A 170 14.22 -4.48 -4.10
C GLY A 170 14.85 -3.97 -2.80
N PHE A 171 14.54 -2.72 -2.46
CA PHE A 171 15.00 -2.00 -1.27
C PHE A 171 14.12 -2.16 -0.03
N THR A 172 13.03 -2.96 -0.10
CA THR A 172 12.16 -3.19 1.05
C THR A 172 12.82 -4.15 2.04
N MET A 173 13.35 -3.63 3.15
CA MET A 173 14.03 -4.43 4.17
C MET A 173 13.12 -4.73 5.37
N SER A 174 13.33 -5.87 5.99
CA SER A 174 12.58 -6.32 7.17
C SER A 174 13.47 -6.32 8.41
N ALA A 175 12.97 -5.74 9.50
CA ALA A 175 13.66 -5.70 10.79
C ALA A 175 13.21 -6.86 11.70
N ASP A 176 13.26 -8.10 11.21
CA ASP A 176 12.83 -9.26 12.00
C ASP A 176 13.67 -9.46 13.27
N ALA A 177 13.01 -9.94 14.33
CA ALA A 177 13.65 -10.33 15.59
C ALA A 177 14.24 -11.75 15.45
N HIS A 178 15.41 -11.85 14.81
CA HIS A 178 16.07 -13.13 14.56
C HIS A 178 16.56 -13.84 15.83
N VAL A 179 16.74 -15.15 15.76
CA VAL A 179 17.22 -16.01 16.87
C VAL A 179 18.75 -16.06 17.02
N ILE A 180 19.46 -15.44 16.06
CA ILE A 180 20.92 -15.26 15.98
C ILE A 180 21.21 -13.87 15.42
N PRO A 181 22.44 -13.33 15.58
CA PRO A 181 22.85 -12.11 14.90
C PRO A 181 22.55 -12.19 13.39
N ALA A 182 21.72 -11.28 12.90
CA ALA A 182 21.33 -11.28 11.50
C ALA A 182 21.05 -9.87 10.98
N THR A 183 21.09 -9.73 9.66
CA THR A 183 20.69 -8.51 8.96
C THR A 183 20.01 -8.86 7.64
N ASN A 184 18.89 -8.21 7.33
CA ASN A 184 18.26 -8.28 6.02
C ASN A 184 18.72 -7.08 5.17
N ILE A 185 19.34 -7.36 4.03
CA ILE A 185 19.85 -6.37 3.08
C ILE A 185 19.02 -6.36 1.79
N ASN A 186 19.00 -5.20 1.14
CA ASN A 186 18.35 -5.03 -0.16
C ASN A 186 19.01 -5.88 -1.26
N TYR A 187 18.30 -6.04 -2.38
CA TYR A 187 18.71 -6.89 -3.48
C TYR A 187 20.05 -6.44 -4.10
N GLU A 188 20.21 -5.14 -4.34
CA GLU A 188 21.41 -4.58 -4.97
C GLU A 188 22.66 -4.83 -4.11
N ASP A 189 22.55 -4.60 -2.80
CA ASP A 189 23.64 -4.86 -1.86
C ASP A 189 23.92 -6.36 -1.71
N GLY A 190 22.90 -7.22 -1.80
CA GLY A 190 23.08 -8.67 -1.89
C GLY A 190 23.94 -9.08 -3.08
N GLN A 191 23.70 -8.51 -4.26
CA GLN A 191 24.53 -8.77 -5.44
C GLN A 191 25.99 -8.32 -5.25
N LYS A 192 26.23 -7.22 -4.51
CA LYS A 192 27.59 -6.77 -4.15
C LYS A 192 28.30 -7.78 -3.24
N ILE A 193 27.58 -8.44 -2.32
CA ILE A 193 28.15 -9.50 -1.48
C ILE A 193 28.54 -10.71 -2.33
N LEU A 194 27.66 -11.17 -3.22
CA LEU A 194 27.96 -12.29 -4.11
C LEU A 194 29.17 -12.01 -5.00
N ALA A 195 29.27 -10.80 -5.56
CA ALA A 195 30.44 -10.38 -6.34
C ALA A 195 31.72 -10.36 -5.50
N TYR A 196 31.66 -9.86 -4.26
CA TYR A 196 32.79 -9.90 -3.32
C TYR A 196 33.24 -11.33 -3.02
N MET A 197 32.30 -12.25 -2.75
CA MET A 197 32.63 -13.65 -2.48
C MET A 197 33.34 -14.34 -3.66
N ASN A 198 32.99 -13.98 -4.90
CA ASN A 198 33.68 -14.49 -6.09
C ASN A 198 35.08 -13.90 -6.31
N SER A 199 35.38 -12.75 -5.71
CA SER A 199 36.65 -12.04 -5.88
C SER A 199 37.77 -12.52 -4.95
N THR A 200 37.46 -13.35 -3.95
CA THR A 200 38.44 -13.81 -2.96
C THR A 200 38.21 -15.25 -2.56
N SER A 201 39.27 -15.99 -2.28
CA SER A 201 39.20 -17.37 -1.80
C SER A 201 38.86 -17.48 -0.30
N ALA A 202 38.92 -16.38 0.44
CA ALA A 202 38.65 -16.35 1.89
C ALA A 202 37.75 -15.15 2.26
N PRO A 203 36.49 -15.13 1.80
CA PRO A 203 35.57 -14.05 2.10
C PRO A 203 35.26 -14.02 3.60
N THR A 204 35.23 -12.81 4.16
CA THR A 204 34.89 -12.57 5.57
C THR A 204 33.86 -11.46 5.69
N ALA A 205 33.08 -11.47 6.77
CA ALA A 205 32.18 -10.39 7.12
C ALA A 205 32.00 -10.29 8.64
N THR A 206 31.43 -9.17 9.08
CA THR A 206 30.85 -8.98 10.42
C THR A 206 29.54 -8.22 10.29
N ILE A 207 28.69 -8.28 11.32
CA ILE A 207 27.48 -7.45 11.43
C ILE A 207 27.68 -6.45 12.56
N VAL A 208 27.45 -5.17 12.27
CA VAL A 208 27.52 -4.06 13.24
C VAL A 208 26.11 -3.55 13.49
N PHE A 209 25.64 -3.72 14.72
CA PHE A 209 24.33 -3.28 15.18
C PHE A 209 24.40 -1.82 15.64
N LYS A 210 23.68 -0.93 14.94
CA LYS A 210 23.71 0.53 15.18
C LYS A 210 22.42 1.03 15.86
N GLY A 211 21.50 0.13 16.20
CA GLY A 211 20.24 0.48 16.87
C GLY A 211 19.27 1.24 15.97
N THR A 212 18.42 2.05 16.58
CA THR A 212 17.41 2.86 15.90
C THR A 212 18.04 4.12 15.30
N ILE A 213 17.83 4.33 14.00
CA ILE A 213 18.21 5.55 13.28
C ILE A 213 16.95 6.17 12.69
N ILE A 214 16.77 7.48 12.86
CA ILE A 214 15.62 8.25 12.36
C ILE A 214 16.12 9.29 11.36
N GLY A 215 15.29 9.62 10.37
CA GLY A 215 15.57 10.63 9.37
C GLY A 215 15.97 10.07 8.01
N ASP A 216 15.53 8.85 7.67
CA ASP A 216 15.55 8.41 6.27
C ASP A 216 14.62 9.32 5.45
N LYS A 217 15.22 10.20 4.66
CA LYS A 217 14.48 11.20 3.92
C LYS A 217 13.69 10.61 2.73
N ARG A 218 13.99 9.38 2.30
CA ARG A 218 13.22 8.71 1.25
C ARG A 218 11.86 8.22 1.74
N ALA A 219 11.63 8.22 3.05
CA ALA A 219 10.34 7.86 3.60
C ALA A 219 9.27 8.92 3.25
N PRO A 220 8.03 8.50 2.96
CA PRO A 220 7.64 7.12 2.72
C PRO A 220 8.08 6.59 1.34
N THR A 221 8.41 5.31 1.29
CA THR A 221 8.59 4.50 0.07
C THR A 221 7.59 3.35 0.11
N VAL A 222 6.93 3.04 -1.00
CA VAL A 222 5.97 1.91 -1.07
C VAL A 222 6.72 0.60 -0.87
N ALA A 223 6.19 -0.25 0.01
CA ALA A 223 6.78 -1.56 0.25
C ALA A 223 6.57 -2.49 -0.95
N ALA A 224 7.57 -3.33 -1.25
CA ALA A 224 7.50 -4.33 -2.33
C ALA A 224 6.28 -5.23 -2.20
N PHE A 225 6.02 -5.72 -0.98
CA PHE A 225 4.89 -6.61 -0.72
C PHE A 225 3.54 -5.90 -0.85
N SER A 226 3.46 -4.56 -0.77
CA SER A 226 2.17 -3.85 -0.80
C SER A 226 1.47 -4.15 -2.12
N SER A 227 0.34 -4.86 -2.06
CA SER A 227 -0.42 -5.24 -3.23
C SER A 227 -0.82 -4.02 -4.07
N ARG A 228 -0.83 -4.19 -5.39
CA ARG A 228 -1.03 -3.12 -6.36
C ARG A 228 -2.34 -3.30 -7.13
N GLY A 229 -2.93 -2.18 -7.53
CA GLY A 229 -4.04 -2.16 -8.47
C GLY A 229 -3.59 -2.46 -9.90
N PRO A 230 -4.45 -2.22 -10.91
CA PRO A 230 -5.85 -1.79 -10.78
C PRO A 230 -6.74 -2.80 -10.04
N SER A 231 -7.92 -2.34 -9.60
CA SER A 231 -8.99 -3.24 -9.17
C SER A 231 -9.41 -4.16 -10.32
N THR A 232 -9.60 -5.45 -10.04
CA THR A 232 -10.10 -6.40 -11.04
C THR A 232 -11.61 -6.27 -11.26
N VAL A 233 -12.32 -5.65 -10.31
CA VAL A 233 -13.79 -5.55 -10.31
C VAL A 233 -14.26 -4.19 -10.84
N SER A 234 -13.63 -3.09 -10.42
CA SER A 234 -14.03 -1.73 -10.76
C SER A 234 -12.86 -0.92 -11.31
N ARG A 235 -12.57 -1.09 -12.61
CA ARG A 235 -11.43 -0.45 -13.28
C ARG A 235 -11.52 1.08 -13.42
N GLY A 236 -12.69 1.67 -13.19
CA GLY A 236 -12.89 3.13 -13.20
C GLY A 236 -12.49 3.84 -11.91
N ILE A 237 -12.09 3.08 -10.89
CA ILE A 237 -11.76 3.56 -9.54
C ILE A 237 -10.34 3.11 -9.19
N VAL A 238 -9.50 4.05 -8.76
CA VAL A 238 -8.12 3.79 -8.34
C VAL A 238 -8.12 3.00 -7.04
N LYS A 239 -7.28 1.95 -6.99
CA LYS A 239 -6.97 1.19 -5.78
C LYS A 239 -5.45 0.86 -5.73
N PRO A 240 -4.81 0.83 -4.54
CA PRO A 240 -5.38 1.17 -3.23
C PRO A 240 -5.81 2.63 -3.19
N ASP A 241 -6.62 3.02 -2.21
CA ASP A 241 -7.07 4.41 -2.10
C ASP A 241 -5.92 5.32 -1.64
N ILE A 242 -5.04 4.78 -0.79
CA ILE A 242 -4.00 5.52 -0.08
C ILE A 242 -2.97 4.54 0.51
N ILE A 243 -1.77 5.03 0.85
CA ILE A 243 -0.76 4.30 1.62
C ILE A 243 -0.58 4.88 3.03
N GLY A 244 -0.14 4.02 3.96
CA GLY A 244 0.22 4.43 5.32
C GLY A 244 1.36 3.60 5.91
N PRO A 245 1.84 3.95 7.11
CA PRO A 245 2.92 3.26 7.80
C PRO A 245 2.63 1.76 7.96
N GLY A 246 3.40 0.91 7.28
CA GLY A 246 3.19 -0.53 7.27
C GLY A 246 4.46 -1.37 7.26
N VAL A 247 5.64 -0.75 7.37
CA VAL A 247 6.93 -1.45 7.38
C VAL A 247 7.61 -1.24 8.72
N ASN A 248 8.03 -2.35 9.34
CA ASN A 248 8.78 -2.41 10.58
C ASN A 248 8.11 -1.60 11.70
N ILE A 249 6.82 -1.82 11.94
CA ILE A 249 6.05 -1.12 12.99
C ILE A 249 6.06 -1.92 14.29
N LEU A 250 6.30 -1.23 15.40
CA LEU A 250 6.27 -1.80 16.74
C LEU A 250 4.85 -1.75 17.31
N ALA A 251 4.32 -2.89 17.74
CA ALA A 251 3.01 -2.97 18.40
C ALA A 251 3.01 -4.03 19.52
N ALA A 252 1.95 -4.03 20.34
CA ALA A 252 1.76 -5.02 21.39
C ALA A 252 1.70 -6.44 20.80
N TRP A 253 2.27 -7.40 21.52
CA TRP A 253 2.33 -8.80 21.10
C TRP A 253 2.01 -9.71 22.30
N PRO A 254 1.35 -10.87 22.11
CA PRO A 254 0.94 -11.71 23.24
C PRO A 254 2.12 -12.37 24.00
N ASN A 255 3.28 -12.53 23.36
CA ASN A 255 4.43 -13.23 23.94
C ASN A 255 5.74 -12.48 23.64
N SER A 256 6.80 -12.73 24.40
CA SER A 256 8.11 -12.11 24.14
C SER A 256 8.78 -12.74 22.92
N VAL A 257 9.12 -11.94 21.91
CA VAL A 257 9.95 -12.38 20.77
C VAL A 257 11.45 -12.46 21.09
N GLU A 258 11.88 -11.83 22.18
CA GLU A 258 13.27 -11.93 22.68
C GLU A 258 13.51 -13.12 23.61
N ASN A 259 12.52 -14.03 23.75
CA ASN A 259 12.51 -15.14 24.71
C ASN A 259 12.79 -14.74 26.17
N LYS A 260 12.41 -13.50 26.56
CA LYS A 260 12.46 -13.03 27.96
C LYS A 260 11.16 -13.42 28.66
N THR A 261 11.25 -14.31 29.63
CA THR A 261 10.10 -14.83 30.38
C THR A 261 9.63 -13.91 31.52
N ASN A 262 10.43 -12.90 31.88
CA ASN A 262 10.18 -12.02 33.02
C ASN A 262 9.55 -10.66 32.65
N THR A 263 8.99 -10.50 31.45
CA THR A 263 8.38 -9.23 31.01
C THR A 263 6.86 -9.32 31.03
N ARG A 264 6.20 -8.37 31.69
CA ARG A 264 4.72 -8.28 31.73
C ARG A 264 4.12 -7.71 30.44
N ASN A 265 4.87 -6.85 29.74
CA ASN A 265 4.46 -6.23 28.49
C ASN A 265 5.40 -6.69 27.39
N THR A 266 4.84 -7.17 26.29
CA THR A 266 5.58 -7.73 25.16
C THR A 266 5.19 -7.04 23.88
N PHE A 267 6.17 -6.85 23.00
CA PHE A 267 6.02 -6.12 21.75
C PHE A 267 6.71 -6.88 20.63
N ASN A 268 6.29 -6.63 19.41
CA ASN A 268 6.90 -7.18 18.22
C ASN A 268 6.95 -6.12 17.11
N ILE A 269 7.88 -6.31 16.18
CA ILE A 269 8.02 -5.48 14.99
C ILE A 269 7.65 -6.32 13.79
N ILE A 270 6.61 -5.89 13.07
CA ILE A 270 6.12 -6.58 11.89
C ILE A 270 5.84 -5.60 10.76
N SER A 271 5.73 -6.14 9.56
CA SER A 271 5.42 -5.42 8.33
C SER A 271 4.18 -6.03 7.67
N GLY A 272 3.40 -5.20 6.98
CA GLY A 272 2.22 -5.62 6.22
C GLY A 272 1.23 -4.49 6.01
N THR A 273 0.38 -4.63 5.00
CA THR A 273 -0.82 -3.77 4.85
C THR A 273 -1.82 -3.98 5.99
N SER A 274 -1.78 -5.15 6.64
CA SER A 274 -2.45 -5.42 7.92
C SER A 274 -2.00 -4.50 9.06
N VAL A 275 -0.87 -3.80 8.90
CA VAL A 275 -0.32 -2.86 9.89
C VAL A 275 -0.64 -1.41 9.51
N SER A 276 -0.70 -1.10 8.21
CA SER A 276 -1.12 0.23 7.75
C SER A 276 -2.62 0.46 7.89
N CYS A 277 -3.45 -0.58 7.71
CA CYS A 277 -4.90 -0.53 7.93
C CYS A 277 -5.29 0.07 9.30
N PRO A 278 -4.82 -0.43 10.45
CA PRO A 278 -5.20 0.13 11.75
C PRO A 278 -4.69 1.55 12.00
N HIS A 279 -3.59 1.98 11.36
CA HIS A 279 -3.20 3.40 11.42
C HIS A 279 -4.29 4.29 10.81
N LEU A 280 -4.80 3.92 9.64
CA LEU A 280 -5.82 4.72 8.96
C LEU A 280 -7.20 4.54 9.57
N SER A 281 -7.50 3.40 10.20
CA SER A 281 -8.66 3.27 11.08
C SER A 281 -8.59 4.26 12.25
N GLY A 282 -7.42 4.42 12.87
CA GLY A 282 -7.19 5.41 13.93
C GLY A 282 -7.37 6.85 13.44
N VAL A 283 -6.83 7.18 12.27
CA VAL A 283 -7.04 8.50 11.63
C VAL A 283 -8.53 8.75 11.35
N ALA A 284 -9.23 7.77 10.78
CA ALA A 284 -10.67 7.88 10.53
C ALA A 284 -11.48 8.08 11.82
N ALA A 285 -11.12 7.40 12.91
CA ALA A 285 -11.77 7.58 14.21
C ALA A 285 -11.56 9.00 14.78
N LEU A 286 -10.35 9.55 14.65
CA LEU A 286 -10.07 10.94 15.05
C LEU A 286 -10.88 11.95 14.22
N ILE A 287 -10.96 11.75 12.90
CA ILE A 287 -11.77 12.59 12.01
C ILE A 287 -13.25 12.47 12.37
N LYS A 288 -13.76 11.24 12.61
CA LYS A 288 -15.16 11.02 13.05
C LYS A 288 -15.46 11.72 14.38
N SER A 289 -14.50 11.72 15.31
CA SER A 289 -14.64 12.44 16.58
C SER A 289 -14.67 13.96 16.39
N ALA A 290 -13.88 14.50 15.45
CA ALA A 290 -13.88 15.93 15.13
C ALA A 290 -15.11 16.35 14.31
N HIS A 291 -15.63 15.45 13.47
CA HIS A 291 -16.76 15.66 12.57
C HIS A 291 -17.82 14.56 12.71
N PRO A 292 -18.60 14.52 13.82
CA PRO A 292 -19.51 13.41 14.10
C PRO A 292 -20.58 13.18 13.02
N GLY A 293 -20.99 14.24 12.32
CA GLY A 293 -22.00 14.19 11.26
C GLY A 293 -21.49 13.72 9.90
N TRP A 294 -20.18 13.54 9.72
CA TRP A 294 -19.65 13.11 8.42
C TRP A 294 -19.96 11.65 8.13
N SER A 295 -20.32 11.39 6.87
CA SER A 295 -20.50 10.06 6.32
C SER A 295 -19.14 9.31 6.23
N PRO A 296 -19.16 7.98 6.09
CA PRO A 296 -17.94 7.23 5.77
C PRO A 296 -17.24 7.71 4.50
N ALA A 297 -18.01 8.09 3.47
CA ALA A 297 -17.49 8.60 2.21
C ALA A 297 -16.82 9.98 2.37
N ALA A 298 -17.40 10.86 3.19
CA ALA A 298 -16.82 12.16 3.53
C ALA A 298 -15.47 12.01 4.25
N ILE A 299 -15.39 11.13 5.25
CA ILE A 299 -14.13 10.84 5.97
C ILE A 299 -13.09 10.26 5.02
N LYS A 300 -13.49 9.31 4.17
CA LYS A 300 -12.62 8.73 3.16
C LYS A 300 -12.11 9.79 2.20
N SER A 301 -12.99 10.66 1.72
CA SER A 301 -12.62 11.77 0.86
C SER A 301 -11.58 12.65 1.53
N ALA A 302 -11.80 13.05 2.78
CA ALA A 302 -10.87 13.92 3.51
C ALA A 302 -9.48 13.29 3.62
N ILE A 303 -9.40 11.99 3.91
CA ILE A 303 -8.14 11.24 3.98
C ILE A 303 -7.43 11.19 2.62
N VAL A 304 -8.18 10.90 1.56
CA VAL A 304 -7.64 10.69 0.20
C VAL A 304 -7.20 12.03 -0.42
N THR A 305 -8.03 13.07 -0.37
CA THR A 305 -7.76 14.36 -1.05
C THR A 305 -6.69 15.22 -0.37
N THR A 306 -6.26 14.85 0.83
CA THR A 306 -5.25 15.59 1.60
C THR A 306 -3.95 14.82 1.79
N ALA A 307 -3.82 13.66 1.16
CA ALA A 307 -2.62 12.85 1.18
C ALA A 307 -1.40 13.61 0.64
N ASP A 308 -0.23 13.32 1.21
CA ASP A 308 1.04 13.84 0.72
C ASP A 308 1.53 12.97 -0.44
N THR A 309 1.88 13.58 -1.57
CA THR A 309 2.34 12.90 -2.78
C THR A 309 3.87 12.81 -2.88
N VAL A 310 4.58 13.38 -1.91
CA VAL A 310 6.04 13.47 -1.88
C VAL A 310 6.62 12.88 -0.61
N ASN A 311 7.87 12.43 -0.68
CA ASN A 311 8.65 11.99 0.47
C ASN A 311 9.28 13.17 1.23
N LEU A 312 10.03 12.88 2.30
CA LEU A 312 10.71 13.89 3.11
C LEU A 312 11.85 14.62 2.38
N GLU A 313 12.29 14.14 1.20
CA GLU A 313 13.17 14.88 0.27
C GLU A 313 12.40 15.80 -0.69
N ASN A 314 11.07 15.88 -0.55
CA ASN A 314 10.19 16.61 -1.45
C ASN A 314 10.25 16.09 -2.91
N GLN A 315 10.57 14.80 -3.07
CA GLN A 315 10.50 14.07 -4.32
C GLN A 315 9.22 13.24 -4.38
N PRO A 316 8.69 12.87 -5.56
CA PRO A 316 7.59 11.92 -5.66
C PRO A 316 7.86 10.67 -4.84
N ILE A 317 6.82 10.16 -4.17
CA ILE A 317 6.92 8.91 -3.41
C ILE A 317 7.46 7.80 -4.32
N GLN A 318 8.41 7.03 -3.81
CA GLN A 318 9.10 6.00 -4.57
C GLN A 318 8.54 4.60 -4.28
N ASP A 319 8.79 3.66 -5.19
CA ASP A 319 8.49 2.24 -5.07
C ASP A 319 9.69 1.46 -4.48
N GLU A 320 9.56 0.14 -4.43
CA GLU A 320 10.60 -0.74 -3.90
C GLU A 320 11.91 -0.73 -4.69
N LYS A 321 11.94 -0.11 -5.87
CA LYS A 321 13.13 0.05 -6.73
C LYS A 321 13.72 1.45 -6.64
N HIS A 322 13.21 2.30 -5.75
CA HIS A 322 13.51 3.74 -5.69
C HIS A 322 13.17 4.49 -6.99
N LEU A 323 12.21 3.98 -7.75
CA LEU A 323 11.63 4.69 -8.89
C LEU A 323 10.36 5.40 -8.42
N PRO A 324 9.90 6.48 -9.07
CA PRO A 324 8.61 7.08 -8.75
C PRO A 324 7.51 6.01 -8.76
N ALA A 325 6.78 5.86 -7.65
CA ALA A 325 5.71 4.89 -7.51
C ALA A 325 4.48 5.36 -8.28
N ASP A 326 3.87 4.45 -9.02
CA ASP A 326 2.63 4.74 -9.73
C ASP A 326 1.42 4.84 -8.78
N ILE A 327 0.29 5.27 -9.33
CA ILE A 327 -0.96 5.35 -8.58
C ILE A 327 -1.46 4.03 -8.02
N PHE A 328 -1.22 2.92 -8.73
CA PHE A 328 -1.71 1.61 -8.30
C PHE A 328 -0.86 1.06 -7.17
N ALA A 329 0.23 1.74 -6.84
CA ALA A 329 1.02 1.57 -5.63
C ALA A 329 0.59 2.49 -4.49
N THR A 330 0.42 3.78 -4.78
CA THR A 330 0.29 4.83 -3.76
C THR A 330 -1.16 5.21 -3.45
N GLY A 331 -2.09 4.96 -4.36
CA GLY A 331 -3.38 5.64 -4.35
C GLY A 331 -3.17 7.14 -4.39
N ALA A 332 -3.86 7.89 -3.53
CA ALA A 332 -3.63 9.33 -3.43
C ALA A 332 -2.29 9.77 -2.81
N GLY A 333 -1.50 8.84 -2.27
CA GLY A 333 -0.24 9.14 -1.60
C GLY A 333 -0.24 8.70 -0.15
N HIS A 334 0.60 9.32 0.68
CA HIS A 334 0.75 8.99 2.09
C HIS A 334 -0.21 9.80 2.97
N VAL A 335 -0.82 9.12 3.93
CA VAL A 335 -1.76 9.74 4.87
C VAL A 335 -1.18 10.97 5.57
N ASN A 336 -1.93 12.07 5.57
CA ASN A 336 -1.66 13.24 6.38
C ASN A 336 -2.87 13.52 7.30
N ALA A 337 -2.82 12.98 8.52
CA ALA A 337 -3.94 13.07 9.46
C ALA A 337 -4.30 14.51 9.83
N ALA A 338 -3.31 15.42 9.91
CA ALA A 338 -3.53 16.81 10.27
C ALA A 338 -4.30 17.56 9.18
N LYS A 339 -3.91 17.38 7.91
CA LYS A 339 -4.64 17.99 6.77
C LYS A 339 -6.02 17.35 6.58
N ALA A 340 -6.15 16.04 6.80
CA ALA A 340 -7.42 15.33 6.64
C ALA A 340 -8.48 15.75 7.68
N SER A 341 -8.06 16.34 8.81
CA SER A 341 -8.99 16.90 9.78
C SER A 341 -9.74 18.12 9.24
N ASP A 342 -9.21 18.79 8.20
CA ASP A 342 -9.84 19.97 7.64
C ASP A 342 -9.55 20.14 6.14
N PRO A 343 -10.24 19.35 5.29
CA PRO A 343 -9.90 19.16 3.87
C PRO A 343 -10.42 20.27 2.94
N GLY A 344 -11.24 21.20 3.45
CA GLY A 344 -11.93 22.21 2.63
C GLY A 344 -13.13 21.65 1.87
N LEU A 345 -12.89 20.67 0.99
CA LEU A 345 -13.89 20.02 0.15
C LEU A 345 -13.90 18.51 0.35
N ILE A 346 -15.09 17.91 0.27
CA ILE A 346 -15.28 16.46 0.28
C ILE A 346 -16.14 15.97 -0.90
N TYR A 347 -15.83 14.76 -1.36
CA TYR A 347 -16.61 13.97 -2.31
C TYR A 347 -17.47 12.99 -1.52
N ASP A 348 -18.69 13.44 -1.19
CA ASP A 348 -19.63 12.62 -0.43
C ASP A 348 -20.40 11.67 -1.36
N ILE A 349 -20.75 10.50 -0.84
CA ILE A 349 -21.49 9.45 -1.54
C ILE A 349 -22.49 8.85 -0.55
N GLU A 350 -23.77 8.93 -0.88
CA GLU A 350 -24.82 8.31 -0.08
C GLU A 350 -25.01 6.84 -0.47
N PRO A 351 -25.55 5.99 0.43
CA PRO A 351 -25.72 4.57 0.13
C PRO A 351 -26.52 4.26 -1.15
N GLN A 352 -27.51 5.09 -1.49
CA GLN A 352 -28.28 4.94 -2.72
C GLN A 352 -27.49 5.25 -3.99
N ASP A 353 -26.44 6.07 -3.91
CA ASP A 353 -25.66 6.51 -5.07
C ASP A 353 -24.78 5.37 -5.61
N TYR A 354 -24.55 4.32 -4.81
CA TYR A 354 -23.88 3.11 -5.27
C TYR A 354 -24.78 2.21 -6.14
N ILE A 355 -26.11 2.37 -6.15
CA ILE A 355 -27.01 1.48 -6.91
C ILE A 355 -26.82 1.65 -8.43
N PRO A 356 -26.85 2.88 -8.99
CA PRO A 356 -26.52 3.10 -10.40
C PRO A 356 -25.16 2.54 -10.81
N PHE A 357 -24.16 2.67 -9.91
CA PHE A 357 -22.82 2.14 -10.11
C PHE A 357 -22.83 0.61 -10.18
N LEU A 358 -23.45 -0.06 -9.20
CA LEU A 358 -23.53 -1.52 -9.16
C LEU A 358 -24.28 -2.09 -10.36
N CYS A 359 -25.38 -1.45 -10.79
CA CYS A 359 -26.08 -1.83 -12.02
C CYS A 359 -25.20 -1.60 -13.26
N GLY A 360 -24.37 -0.56 -13.28
CA GLY A 360 -23.44 -0.25 -14.37
C GLY A 360 -22.22 -1.16 -14.47
N LEU A 361 -21.87 -1.88 -13.39
CA LEU A 361 -20.90 -2.99 -13.44
C LEU A 361 -21.45 -4.23 -14.20
N GLY A 362 -22.72 -4.22 -14.61
CA GLY A 362 -23.37 -5.34 -15.27
C GLY A 362 -23.95 -6.39 -14.33
N TYR A 363 -24.03 -6.10 -13.02
CA TYR A 363 -24.67 -6.99 -12.07
C TYR A 363 -26.19 -7.06 -12.28
N THR A 364 -26.74 -8.23 -12.04
CA THR A 364 -28.18 -8.48 -12.09
C THR A 364 -28.89 -7.77 -10.93
N SER A 365 -30.18 -7.46 -11.12
CA SER A 365 -31.05 -6.92 -10.06
C SER A 365 -30.98 -7.74 -8.76
N ARG A 366 -30.80 -9.07 -8.84
CA ARG A 366 -30.67 -9.95 -7.67
C ARG A 366 -29.33 -9.76 -6.94
N GLU A 367 -28.23 -9.67 -7.68
CA GLU A 367 -26.89 -9.45 -7.12
C GLU A 367 -26.80 -8.07 -6.46
N VAL A 368 -27.31 -7.02 -7.12
CA VAL A 368 -27.38 -5.68 -6.52
C VAL A 368 -28.25 -5.70 -5.27
N SER A 369 -29.43 -6.34 -5.32
CA SER A 369 -30.30 -6.46 -4.15
C SER A 369 -29.64 -7.19 -2.97
N LYS A 370 -28.74 -8.15 -3.25
CA LYS A 370 -27.96 -8.85 -2.23
C LYS A 370 -26.96 -7.92 -1.54
N ILE A 371 -26.28 -7.05 -2.30
CA ILE A 371 -25.33 -6.07 -1.74
C ILE A 371 -26.07 -5.04 -0.90
N VAL A 372 -27.13 -4.44 -1.44
CA VAL A 372 -27.77 -3.27 -0.82
C VAL A 372 -28.86 -3.61 0.20
N LEU A 373 -29.13 -4.91 0.40
CA LEU A 373 -30.14 -5.47 1.30
C LEU A 373 -31.56 -4.90 1.11
N LYS A 374 -31.87 -4.49 -0.13
CA LYS A 374 -33.21 -4.04 -0.53
C LYS A 374 -33.48 -4.45 -1.97
N ARG A 375 -34.75 -4.56 -2.34
CA ARG A 375 -35.14 -4.89 -3.72
C ARG A 375 -34.75 -3.75 -4.66
N VAL A 376 -33.97 -4.08 -5.67
CA VAL A 376 -33.55 -3.17 -6.76
C VAL A 376 -33.98 -3.76 -8.09
N ASN A 377 -34.40 -2.91 -9.03
CA ASN A 377 -34.57 -3.28 -10.43
C ASN A 377 -33.61 -2.46 -11.29
N CYS A 378 -32.51 -3.06 -11.75
CA CYS A 378 -31.51 -2.35 -12.56
C CYS A 378 -32.06 -1.88 -13.91
N SER A 379 -33.17 -2.45 -14.41
CA SER A 379 -33.82 -1.96 -15.64
C SER A 379 -34.56 -0.63 -15.44
N GLU A 380 -34.85 -0.24 -14.20
CA GLU A 380 -35.51 1.03 -13.84
C GLU A 380 -34.51 2.09 -13.35
N VAL A 381 -33.23 1.73 -13.24
CA VAL A 381 -32.16 2.62 -12.76
C VAL A 381 -31.31 3.04 -13.95
N SER A 382 -31.03 4.34 -14.06
CA SER A 382 -30.04 4.85 -15.00
C SER A 382 -28.64 4.45 -14.53
N ALA A 383 -28.15 3.32 -15.02
CA ALA A 383 -26.81 2.81 -14.71
C ALA A 383 -25.71 3.81 -15.09
N ILE A 384 -24.64 3.87 -14.30
CA ILE A 384 -23.47 4.73 -14.53
C ILE A 384 -22.20 3.89 -14.62
N SER A 385 -21.20 4.36 -15.37
CA SER A 385 -19.89 3.71 -15.38
C SER A 385 -19.16 3.89 -14.04
N ALA A 386 -18.15 3.08 -13.77
CA ALA A 386 -17.35 3.16 -12.54
C ALA A 386 -16.71 4.54 -12.35
N GLU A 387 -16.23 5.12 -13.45
CA GLU A 387 -15.62 6.46 -13.53
C GLU A 387 -16.58 7.59 -13.13
N GLN A 388 -17.88 7.36 -13.29
CA GLN A 388 -18.93 8.36 -13.05
C GLN A 388 -19.39 8.41 -11.58
N LEU A 389 -19.02 7.41 -10.76
CA LEU A 389 -19.25 7.47 -9.31
C LEU A 389 -18.56 8.73 -8.74
N ASN A 390 -19.20 9.39 -7.77
CA ASN A 390 -18.68 10.63 -7.16
C ASN A 390 -17.49 10.37 -6.21
N TYR A 391 -16.47 9.70 -6.72
CA TYR A 391 -15.32 9.22 -5.98
C TYR A 391 -14.18 10.25 -6.03
N PRO A 392 -13.36 10.38 -4.96
CA PRO A 392 -12.26 11.35 -4.89
C PRO A 392 -11.07 11.02 -5.81
N SER A 393 -11.17 9.95 -6.59
CA SER A 393 -10.24 9.57 -7.64
C SER A 393 -11.02 9.19 -8.90
N LEU A 394 -10.32 9.15 -10.02
CA LEU A 394 -10.82 8.70 -11.30
C LEU A 394 -9.73 7.86 -11.96
N ALA A 395 -10.11 6.80 -12.68
CA ALA A 395 -9.24 6.02 -13.56
C ALA A 395 -9.96 5.85 -14.91
N VAL A 396 -9.47 6.48 -15.98
CA VAL A 396 -10.16 6.46 -17.29
C VAL A 396 -9.56 5.40 -18.20
N ASN A 397 -10.39 4.48 -18.72
CA ASN A 397 -9.97 3.45 -19.66
C ASN A 397 -10.04 3.91 -21.13
N ARG A 398 -9.11 3.42 -21.97
CA ARG A 398 -8.89 3.84 -23.37
C ARG A 398 -9.75 3.14 -24.43
N PHE A 399 -10.89 2.56 -24.08
CA PHE A 399 -11.74 1.89 -25.07
C PHE A 399 -12.59 2.91 -25.87
N GLY A 400 -11.99 3.57 -26.86
CA GLY A 400 -12.70 4.37 -27.86
C GLY A 400 -11.98 5.67 -28.26
N SER A 401 -12.23 6.12 -29.49
CA SER A 401 -11.70 7.36 -30.08
C SER A 401 -12.50 8.61 -29.72
N SER A 402 -13.36 8.55 -28.70
CA SER A 402 -14.30 9.62 -28.35
C SER A 402 -13.90 10.34 -27.07
N ASN A 403 -14.21 11.63 -27.01
CA ASN A 403 -14.11 12.42 -25.79
C ASN A 403 -14.96 11.77 -24.69
N GLN A 404 -14.41 11.69 -23.48
CA GLN A 404 -15.12 11.18 -22.29
C GLN A 404 -15.29 12.33 -21.31
N THR A 405 -16.46 12.44 -20.68
CA THR A 405 -16.74 13.49 -19.69
C THR A 405 -17.34 12.84 -18.46
N PHE A 406 -16.80 13.17 -17.30
CA PHE A 406 -17.28 12.67 -16.01
C PHE A 406 -17.61 13.84 -15.09
N THR A 407 -18.69 13.68 -14.34
CA THR A 407 -19.15 14.69 -13.39
C THR A 407 -18.64 14.37 -11.99
N ARG A 408 -18.35 15.41 -11.21
CA ARG A 408 -18.04 15.34 -9.79
C ARG A 408 -18.81 16.40 -9.02
N THR A 409 -19.26 16.04 -7.84
CA THR A 409 -19.95 16.94 -6.92
C THR A 409 -19.16 17.01 -5.63
N VAL A 410 -18.78 18.21 -5.24
CA VAL A 410 -18.03 18.49 -4.02
C VAL A 410 -18.91 19.25 -3.04
N THR A 411 -18.74 18.96 -1.75
CA THR A 411 -19.38 19.67 -0.64
C THR A 411 -18.34 20.50 0.09
N ASN A 412 -18.63 21.78 0.31
CA ASN A 412 -17.80 22.64 1.15
C ASN A 412 -18.03 22.35 2.64
N VAL A 413 -16.96 22.00 3.36
CA VAL A 413 -16.99 21.67 4.80
C VAL A 413 -16.12 22.60 5.65
N TRP A 414 -15.66 23.72 5.09
CA TRP A 414 -14.82 24.70 5.78
C TRP A 414 -15.62 25.96 6.20
N GLU A 415 -15.57 27.03 5.41
CA GLU A 415 -16.17 28.34 5.72
C GLU A 415 -17.19 28.71 4.66
N ASP A 416 -18.17 29.51 5.06
CA ASP A 416 -19.03 30.23 4.14
C ASP A 416 -18.20 31.17 3.25
N ASN A 417 -18.68 31.45 2.02
CA ASN A 417 -18.05 32.40 1.10
C ASN A 417 -16.60 32.06 0.69
N SER A 418 -16.36 30.82 0.29
CA SER A 418 -15.06 30.33 -0.21
C SER A 418 -15.07 30.09 -1.73
N SER A 419 -13.98 30.46 -2.41
CA SER A 419 -13.76 30.17 -3.84
C SER A 419 -12.62 29.17 -4.03
N TYR A 420 -12.82 28.22 -4.94
CA TYR A 420 -11.81 27.24 -5.34
C TYR A 420 -11.59 27.29 -6.84
N THR A 421 -10.34 27.41 -7.28
CA THR A 421 -9.93 27.39 -8.68
C THR A 421 -9.18 26.09 -9.00
N VAL A 422 -9.53 25.49 -10.13
CA VAL A 422 -8.95 24.23 -10.60
C VAL A 422 -7.58 24.47 -11.22
N GLU A 423 -6.58 23.71 -10.80
CA GLU A 423 -5.31 23.54 -11.48
C GLU A 423 -5.22 22.11 -12.03
N VAL A 424 -4.93 21.97 -13.32
CA VAL A 424 -4.76 20.67 -13.97
C VAL A 424 -3.27 20.45 -14.25
N VAL A 425 -2.68 19.46 -13.61
CA VAL A 425 -1.32 19.00 -13.90
C VAL A 425 -1.41 17.77 -14.80
N SER A 426 -1.34 18.00 -16.11
CA SER A 426 -1.47 16.98 -17.16
C SER A 426 -0.11 16.48 -17.65
N PRO A 427 0.06 15.16 -17.88
CA PRO A 427 1.24 14.62 -18.55
C PRO A 427 1.24 14.98 -20.05
N ARG A 428 2.41 14.87 -20.69
CA ARG A 428 2.57 15.21 -22.11
C ARG A 428 1.56 14.42 -22.96
N ASP A 429 0.92 15.09 -23.91
CA ASP A 429 -0.05 14.53 -24.86
C ASP A 429 -1.43 14.15 -24.27
N SER A 430 -1.81 14.69 -23.10
CA SER A 430 -3.23 14.79 -22.70
C SER A 430 -3.84 16.14 -22.97
N ASN A 431 -5.15 16.13 -23.23
CA ASN A 431 -5.96 17.33 -23.12
C ASN A 431 -7.16 17.07 -22.20
N VAL A 432 -7.06 17.62 -20.98
CA VAL A 432 -8.09 17.56 -19.94
C VAL A 432 -8.57 18.95 -19.62
N THR A 433 -9.89 19.09 -19.63
CA THR A 433 -10.56 20.34 -19.29
C THR A 433 -11.50 20.13 -18.13
N VAL A 434 -11.56 21.12 -17.24
CA VAL A 434 -12.48 21.14 -16.12
C VAL A 434 -13.41 22.33 -16.26
N ASN A 435 -14.71 22.10 -16.10
CA ASN A 435 -15.74 23.13 -16.25
C ASN A 435 -16.80 23.03 -15.13
N PRO A 436 -17.08 24.11 -14.39
CA PRO A 436 -16.37 25.40 -14.41
C PRO A 436 -14.96 25.30 -13.83
N GLN A 437 -14.07 26.22 -14.21
CA GLN A 437 -12.72 26.30 -13.63
C GLN A 437 -12.69 26.86 -12.21
N THR A 438 -13.74 27.54 -11.78
CA THR A 438 -13.87 28.12 -10.44
C THR A 438 -15.20 27.73 -9.81
N LEU A 439 -15.18 27.32 -8.55
CA LEU A 439 -16.32 26.93 -7.74
C LEU A 439 -16.48 27.92 -6.58
N ASN A 440 -17.60 28.66 -6.57
CA ASN A 440 -17.90 29.69 -5.58
C ASN A 440 -18.97 29.19 -4.60
N PHE A 441 -18.58 28.89 -3.37
CA PHE A 441 -19.48 28.45 -2.31
C PHE A 441 -19.88 29.64 -1.45
N SER A 442 -21.19 29.86 -1.33
CA SER A 442 -21.78 30.91 -0.48
C SER A 442 -22.07 30.46 0.95
N LYS A 443 -22.16 29.13 1.19
CA LYS A 443 -22.54 28.54 2.47
C LYS A 443 -21.79 27.24 2.73
N LEU A 444 -21.66 26.91 4.01
CA LEU A 444 -21.23 25.62 4.51
C LEU A 444 -22.21 24.54 4.07
N ASN A 445 -21.68 23.38 3.74
CA ASN A 445 -22.41 22.23 3.20
C ASN A 445 -23.09 22.49 1.85
N GLN A 446 -22.80 23.62 1.18
CA GLN A 446 -23.24 23.82 -0.20
C GLN A 446 -22.53 22.81 -1.11
N LYS A 447 -23.30 22.14 -1.94
CA LYS A 447 -22.81 21.22 -2.98
C LYS A 447 -22.70 21.96 -4.31
N LEU A 448 -21.59 21.80 -5.01
CA LEU A 448 -21.40 22.27 -6.38
C LEU A 448 -20.84 21.15 -7.25
N THR A 449 -21.15 21.23 -8.52
CA THR A 449 -20.83 20.21 -9.51
C THR A 449 -19.93 20.79 -10.58
N TYR A 450 -18.94 20.00 -11.02
CA TYR A 450 -18.10 20.29 -12.16
C TYR A 450 -17.91 19.05 -13.03
N GLU A 451 -17.49 19.27 -14.26
CA GLU A 451 -17.23 18.25 -15.26
C GLU A 451 -15.74 18.19 -15.55
N VAL A 452 -15.22 16.98 -15.72
CA VAL A 452 -13.86 16.72 -16.19
C VAL A 452 -13.98 16.01 -17.54
N SER A 453 -13.44 16.63 -18.59
CA SER A 453 -13.50 16.12 -19.96
C SER A 453 -12.12 15.76 -20.49
N PHE A 454 -12.03 14.64 -21.20
CA PHE A 454 -10.82 14.08 -21.78
C PHE A 454 -11.01 14.05 -23.29
N SER A 455 -10.22 14.83 -24.04
CA SER A 455 -10.36 14.94 -25.51
C SER A 455 -9.32 14.13 -26.29
N LEU A 456 -8.18 13.86 -25.68
CA LEU A 456 -7.20 12.86 -26.08
C LEU A 456 -6.70 12.22 -24.77
N PRO A 457 -6.94 10.92 -24.53
CA PRO A 457 -6.51 10.31 -23.28
C PRO A 457 -4.97 10.28 -23.23
N PRO A 458 -4.33 10.80 -22.16
CA PRO A 458 -2.87 10.91 -22.05
C PRO A 458 -2.13 9.59 -22.11
N PHE A 459 -0.83 9.70 -22.38
CA PHE A 459 0.17 8.80 -21.79
C PHE A 459 0.63 9.33 -20.43
N GLY A 460 0.20 8.72 -19.33
CA GLY A 460 0.76 8.96 -17.99
C GLY A 460 -0.24 9.39 -16.91
N GLU A 461 0.29 9.68 -15.72
CA GLU A 461 -0.46 10.08 -14.53
C GLU A 461 -0.85 11.55 -14.56
N MET A 462 -2.00 11.89 -13.97
CA MET A 462 -2.49 13.27 -13.88
C MET A 462 -2.98 13.57 -12.46
N LEU A 463 -3.01 14.86 -12.15
CA LEU A 463 -3.46 15.39 -10.87
C LEU A 463 -4.29 16.64 -11.15
N VAL A 464 -5.52 16.71 -10.63
CA VAL A 464 -6.39 17.89 -10.74
C VAL A 464 -6.50 18.50 -9.35
N LEU A 465 -5.84 19.60 -9.08
CA LEU A 465 -5.88 20.22 -7.76
C LEU A 465 -6.98 21.27 -7.72
N LEU A 466 -7.76 21.31 -6.65
CA LEU A 466 -8.62 22.46 -6.35
C LEU A 466 -7.88 23.34 -5.35
N HIS A 467 -7.43 24.50 -5.82
CA HIS A 467 -6.75 25.50 -5.01
C HIS A 467 -7.75 26.49 -4.46
N ARG A 468 -7.56 26.91 -3.21
CA ARG A 468 -8.35 27.98 -2.60
C ARG A 468 -7.77 29.34 -2.96
N ASP A 469 -8.62 30.27 -3.37
CA ASP A 469 -8.26 31.69 -3.46
C ASP A 469 -8.47 32.35 -2.09
N THR A 470 -7.41 32.54 -1.30
CA THR A 470 -7.49 33.29 -0.04
C THR A 470 -7.31 34.79 -0.30
N PHE A 471 -8.42 35.56 -0.28
CA PHE A 471 -8.37 37.01 -0.09
C PHE A 471 -8.41 37.32 1.42
N SER A 472 -7.28 37.19 2.10
CA SER A 472 -7.06 37.83 3.41
C SER A 472 -5.73 38.57 3.37
N GLY A 473 -5.74 39.86 3.73
CA GLY A 473 -4.60 40.76 3.62
C GLY A 473 -3.27 40.12 4.03
N ASN A 474 -2.31 40.16 3.11
CA ASN A 474 -0.87 39.89 3.29
C ASN A 474 -0.43 38.52 3.84
N GLN A 475 -1.21 37.44 3.70
CA GLN A 475 -0.68 36.08 3.76
C GLN A 475 -1.50 35.13 2.86
N LEU A 476 -0.87 34.64 1.80
CA LEU A 476 -1.43 33.63 0.89
C LEU A 476 -1.13 32.26 1.50
N SER A 477 -2.08 31.67 2.24
CA SER A 477 -1.94 30.28 2.72
C SER A 477 -2.50 29.33 1.65
N ILE A 478 -1.61 28.63 0.94
CA ILE A 478 -2.01 27.64 -0.05
C ILE A 478 -2.48 26.39 0.70
N GLN A 479 -3.79 26.20 0.77
CA GLN A 479 -4.38 24.94 1.22
C GLN A 479 -4.67 24.10 -0.02
N ARG A 480 -3.90 23.02 -0.20
CA ARG A 480 -4.07 22.08 -1.32
C ARG A 480 -5.21 21.12 -1.00
N GLY A 481 -6.38 21.29 -1.63
CA GLY A 481 -7.35 20.22 -1.77
C GLY A 481 -7.00 19.45 -3.06
N ALA A 482 -6.45 18.25 -2.95
CA ALA A 482 -6.06 17.49 -4.13
C ALA A 482 -7.23 16.63 -4.64
N LEU A 483 -7.73 16.87 -5.86
CA LEU A 483 -8.46 15.85 -6.61
C LEU A 483 -7.42 15.04 -7.41
N LEU A 484 -7.06 13.88 -6.87
CA LEU A 484 -6.08 13.04 -7.54
C LEU A 484 -6.75 12.28 -8.70
N LEU A 485 -6.45 12.69 -9.93
CA LEU A 485 -7.19 12.27 -11.12
C LEU A 485 -6.28 11.47 -12.04
N HIS A 486 -6.22 10.15 -11.86
CA HIS A 486 -5.31 9.30 -12.64
C HIS A 486 -5.99 8.75 -13.91
N ILE A 487 -5.21 8.48 -14.95
CA ILE A 487 -5.70 7.86 -16.19
C ILE A 487 -4.74 6.75 -16.55
N THR A 488 -5.24 5.53 -16.75
CA THR A 488 -4.38 4.40 -17.11
C THR A 488 -4.81 3.80 -18.43
N ILE A 489 -3.81 3.52 -19.25
CA ILE A 489 -3.93 2.84 -20.52
C ILE A 489 -3.75 1.33 -20.28
N GLU A 490 -4.80 0.54 -20.48
CA GLU A 490 -4.60 -0.86 -20.82
C GLU A 490 -4.20 -0.95 -22.30
N GLY A 491 -2.89 -1.09 -22.54
CA GLY A 491 -2.42 -1.66 -23.80
C GLY A 491 -2.59 -3.18 -23.72
N ASN A 492 -3.15 -3.79 -24.76
CA ASN A 492 -3.11 -5.25 -24.90
C ASN A 492 -1.67 -5.73 -24.71
N ILE A 493 -1.37 -6.37 -23.57
CA ILE A 493 -0.21 -7.24 -23.47
C ILE A 493 -0.57 -8.45 -24.34
N TYR A 494 -0.15 -8.43 -25.59
CA TYR A 494 0.06 -9.66 -26.32
C TYR A 494 1.09 -10.47 -25.52
N VAL A 495 0.61 -11.43 -24.73
CA VAL A 495 1.44 -12.54 -24.27
C VAL A 495 1.79 -13.33 -25.53
N LYS A 496 2.88 -12.93 -26.17
CA LYS A 496 3.39 -13.62 -27.34
C LYS A 496 4.05 -14.92 -26.84
N GLY A 497 3.33 -16.02 -26.97
CA GLY A 497 3.86 -17.37 -26.80
C GLY A 497 3.50 -18.02 -25.47
N LEU A 498 2.26 -18.49 -25.36
CA LEU A 498 1.93 -19.73 -24.66
C LEU A 498 0.61 -20.22 -25.26
N ASP A 499 0.73 -21.23 -26.12
CA ASP A 499 -0.42 -21.92 -26.68
C ASP A 499 -1.36 -22.36 -25.56
N LEU A 500 -2.64 -22.12 -25.80
CA LEU A 500 -3.77 -22.51 -24.97
C LEU A 500 -3.64 -23.98 -24.55
N LEU A 501 -3.36 -24.23 -23.28
CA LEU A 501 -3.65 -25.51 -22.65
C LEU A 501 -4.96 -25.39 -21.84
N PRO A 502 -5.89 -26.34 -21.99
CA PRO A 502 -7.19 -26.29 -21.33
C PRO A 502 -7.07 -26.37 -19.80
N LEU A 503 -8.02 -25.73 -19.13
CA LEU A 503 -8.15 -25.48 -17.68
C LEU A 503 -8.05 -26.70 -16.72
N ASN A 504 -7.70 -27.89 -17.18
CA ASN A 504 -7.64 -29.12 -16.38
C ASN A 504 -6.22 -29.58 -16.01
N PHE A 505 -5.19 -28.73 -16.14
CA PHE A 505 -3.79 -29.08 -15.79
C PHE A 505 -3.15 -28.21 -14.70
N ILE A 506 -3.94 -27.50 -13.87
CA ILE A 506 -3.48 -26.76 -12.67
C ILE A 506 -3.80 -27.56 -11.38
N PHE A 507 -3.79 -28.89 -11.45
CA PHE A 507 -3.88 -29.76 -10.27
C PHE A 507 -2.80 -30.84 -10.36
N GLN A 508 -1.53 -30.46 -10.19
CA GLN A 508 -0.50 -31.38 -9.64
C GLN A 508 0.88 -30.78 -9.31
N ILE A 509 1.06 -29.44 -9.29
CA ILE A 509 2.28 -28.84 -8.73
C ILE A 509 1.91 -27.60 -7.90
N LEU A 510 1.36 -27.87 -6.71
CA LEU A 510 1.42 -27.03 -5.50
C LEU A 510 1.66 -27.96 -4.31
#